data_AF-A0A402AFE7-F1
#
_entry.id   AF-A0A402AFE7-F1
#
_cell.length_a   1.000
_cell.length_b   1.000
_cell.length_c   1.000
_cell.angle_alpha   90.00
_cell.angle_beta   90.00
_cell.angle_gamma   90.00
#
_symmetry.space_group_name_H-M   'P 1'
#
loop_
_entity.id
_entity.type
_entity.pdbx_description
1 polymer ?
#
loop_
_entity_poly.entity_id
_entity_poly.type
_entity_poly.pdbx_seq_one_letter_code
_entity_poly.pdbx_strand_id
1 'polypeptide(L)'
;MWPFDNNQQHVYQQYAQAYDTGNFDALDPMQAINHLRQFILGAPPEMQQNIYQQHFEQMPYEQRALLAQQIPPQYGANPNDTWSMSQGLMRMGQEQPHLLQRIFSHPLLLGSAVVLTGLVAKHMLAHHQQYQGGGNQQYYNNGFQQQQPYGYQQPYSNQQGYQDQQYMQQELRQERSREQELRRELRQEEREIERMEGDGYQNPEHHHHHHREEY
;
A
#
# COMPACT_ATOMS: atom_id res chain seq x y z
N MET A 1 9.62 21.76 -12.98
CA MET A 1 8.56 21.16 -12.13
C MET A 1 8.48 19.68 -12.48
N TRP A 2 8.43 18.77 -11.51
CA TRP A 2 9.34 17.61 -11.54
C TRP A 2 8.69 16.24 -11.80
N PRO A 3 9.35 15.39 -12.61
CA PRO A 3 9.30 15.58 -14.06
C PRO A 3 7.87 15.41 -14.51
N PHE A 4 7.23 16.51 -14.85
CA PHE A 4 6.10 16.46 -15.75
C PHE A 4 6.66 16.18 -17.15
N ASP A 5 6.64 14.91 -17.56
CA ASP A 5 6.90 14.58 -18.96
C ASP A 5 5.74 15.10 -19.80
N ASN A 6 5.96 16.24 -20.48
CA ASN A 6 4.96 16.85 -21.35
C ASN A 6 4.45 15.87 -22.42
N ASN A 7 5.28 14.89 -22.84
CA ASN A 7 4.88 13.90 -23.83
C ASN A 7 3.85 12.90 -23.27
N GLN A 8 3.70 12.81 -21.95
CA GLN A 8 2.79 11.90 -21.25
C GLN A 8 1.64 12.62 -20.57
N GLN A 9 1.37 13.88 -20.93
CA GLN A 9 0.23 14.63 -20.41
C GLN A 9 -1.11 13.90 -20.60
N HIS A 10 -1.30 13.25 -21.76
CA HIS A 10 -2.49 12.45 -22.04
C HIS A 10 -2.62 11.24 -21.11
N VAL A 11 -1.51 10.61 -20.75
CA VAL A 11 -1.47 9.49 -19.80
C VAL A 11 -1.86 9.98 -18.40
N TYR A 12 -1.29 11.09 -17.94
CA TYR A 12 -1.66 11.66 -16.64
C TYR A 12 -3.15 12.05 -16.56
N GLN A 13 -3.75 12.51 -17.65
CA GLN A 13 -5.20 12.77 -17.71
C GLN A 13 -6.03 11.50 -17.53
N GLN A 14 -5.61 10.38 -18.14
CA GLN A 14 -6.27 9.08 -17.97
C GLN A 14 -6.19 8.62 -16.51
N TYR A 15 -5.02 8.68 -15.89
CA TYR A 15 -4.83 8.33 -14.47
C TYR A 15 -5.67 9.19 -13.52
N ALA A 16 -5.74 10.51 -13.78
CA ALA A 16 -6.56 11.42 -12.97
C ALA A 16 -8.07 11.13 -13.13
N GLN A 17 -8.54 10.86 -14.35
CA GLN A 17 -9.93 10.48 -14.60
C GLN A 17 -10.28 9.13 -13.99
N ALA A 18 -9.38 8.15 -14.08
CA ALA A 18 -9.53 6.84 -13.45
C ALA A 18 -9.68 6.97 -11.94
N TYR A 19 -8.88 7.83 -11.33
CA TYR A 19 -8.97 8.14 -9.90
C TYR A 19 -10.31 8.79 -9.52
N ASP A 20 -10.79 9.77 -10.29
CA ASP A 20 -12.07 10.45 -10.02
C ASP A 20 -13.29 9.52 -10.24
N THR A 21 -13.21 8.62 -11.23
CA THR A 21 -14.29 7.68 -11.55
C THR A 21 -14.21 6.37 -10.76
N GLY A 22 -13.08 6.08 -10.13
CA GLY A 22 -12.78 4.81 -9.47
C GLY A 22 -12.58 3.64 -10.44
N ASN A 23 -12.46 3.90 -11.75
CA ASN A 23 -12.27 2.89 -12.78
C ASN A 23 -10.80 2.86 -13.21
N PHE A 24 -10.08 1.81 -12.82
CA PHE A 24 -8.67 1.63 -13.13
C PHE A 24 -8.41 0.51 -14.15
N ASP A 25 -9.45 -0.10 -14.72
CA ASP A 25 -9.35 -1.33 -15.54
C ASP A 25 -8.55 -1.13 -16.83
N ALA A 26 -8.58 0.09 -17.36
CA ALA A 26 -7.91 0.45 -18.61
C ALA A 26 -6.44 0.88 -18.41
N LEU A 27 -5.95 0.92 -17.16
CA LEU A 27 -4.61 1.41 -16.85
C LEU A 27 -3.62 0.26 -16.77
N ASP A 28 -2.43 0.47 -17.36
CA ASP A 28 -1.31 -0.46 -17.23
C ASP A 28 -0.63 -0.28 -15.86
N PRO A 29 -0.70 -1.28 -14.95
CA PRO A 29 -0.08 -1.16 -13.64
C PRO A 29 1.44 -1.03 -13.67
N MET A 30 2.10 -1.58 -14.71
CA MET A 30 3.55 -1.46 -14.87
C MET A 30 3.94 -0.03 -15.25
N GLN A 31 3.12 0.65 -16.06
CA GLN A 31 3.30 2.08 -16.29
C GLN A 31 3.06 2.88 -15.01
N ALA A 32 2.04 2.53 -14.23
CA ALA A 32 1.74 3.21 -12.97
C ALA A 32 2.93 3.16 -12.01
N ILE A 33 3.55 1.99 -11.83
CA ILE A 33 4.76 1.83 -11.00
C ILE A 33 5.91 2.71 -11.51
N ASN A 34 6.10 2.80 -12.83
CA ASN A 34 7.15 3.65 -13.41
C ASN A 34 6.90 5.14 -13.13
N HIS A 35 5.66 5.62 -13.26
CA HIS A 35 5.30 7.00 -12.91
C HIS A 35 5.47 7.27 -11.42
N LEU A 36 5.03 6.34 -10.58
CA LEU A 36 5.21 6.42 -9.14
C LEU A 36 6.69 6.52 -8.77
N ARG A 37 7.56 5.75 -9.42
CA ARG A 37 9.02 5.84 -9.24
C ARG A 37 9.54 7.22 -9.59
N GLN A 38 9.13 7.80 -10.72
CA GLN A 38 9.55 9.15 -11.12
C GLN A 38 9.12 10.19 -10.08
N PHE A 39 7.91 10.03 -9.53
CA PHE A 39 7.41 10.86 -8.45
C PHE A 39 8.25 10.74 -7.17
N ILE A 40 8.52 9.52 -6.69
CA ILE A 40 9.33 9.28 -5.49
C ILE A 40 10.72 9.93 -5.61
N LEU A 41 11.36 9.83 -6.78
CA LEU A 41 12.72 10.32 -6.98
C LEU A 41 12.79 11.82 -7.31
N GLY A 42 11.74 12.37 -7.92
CA GLY A 42 11.73 13.73 -8.43
C GLY A 42 10.91 14.71 -7.60
N ALA A 43 9.76 14.33 -7.06
CA ALA A 43 8.86 15.31 -6.46
C ALA A 43 9.46 15.95 -5.19
N PRO A 44 9.17 17.23 -4.90
CA PRO A 44 9.59 17.86 -3.65
C PRO A 44 9.08 17.08 -2.42
N PRO A 45 9.85 16.97 -1.32
CA PRO A 45 9.46 16.18 -0.15
C PRO A 45 8.09 16.56 0.44
N GLU A 46 7.78 17.86 0.49
CA GLU A 46 6.48 18.36 0.97
C GLU A 46 5.31 17.85 0.12
N MET A 47 5.50 17.79 -1.20
CA MET A 47 4.50 17.25 -2.12
C MET A 47 4.35 15.74 -1.95
N GLN A 48 5.46 15.01 -1.82
CA GLN A 48 5.44 13.58 -1.53
C GLN A 48 4.64 13.26 -0.26
N GLN A 49 4.95 13.97 0.82
CA GLN A 49 4.30 13.80 2.11
C GLN A 49 2.78 14.03 2.02
N ASN A 50 2.36 15.15 1.41
CA ASN A 50 0.94 15.47 1.27
C ASN A 50 0.17 14.40 0.48
N ILE A 51 0.76 13.92 -0.62
CA ILE A 51 0.14 12.91 -1.48
C ILE A 51 0.06 11.56 -0.78
N TYR A 52 1.14 11.12 -0.12
CA TYR A 52 1.13 9.86 0.63
C TYR A 52 0.13 9.90 1.78
N GLN A 53 0.06 11.02 2.49
CA GLN A 53 -0.90 11.19 3.57
C GLN A 53 -2.34 11.08 3.05
N GLN A 54 -2.69 11.82 2.00
CA GLN A 54 -4.02 11.77 1.39
C GLN A 54 -4.35 10.36 0.87
N HIS A 55 -3.37 9.66 0.28
CA HIS A 55 -3.55 8.28 -0.17
C HIS A 55 -3.87 7.34 1.01
N PHE A 56 -3.13 7.43 2.12
CA PHE A 56 -3.37 6.57 3.29
C PHE A 56 -4.66 6.91 4.04
N GLU A 57 -5.08 8.17 4.05
CA GLU A 57 -6.36 8.58 4.62
C GLU A 57 -7.55 7.97 3.88
N GLN A 58 -7.42 7.77 2.57
CA GLN A 58 -8.44 7.14 1.74
C GLN A 58 -8.31 5.62 1.66
N MET A 59 -7.16 5.09 2.05
CA MET A 59 -6.90 3.65 2.04
C MET A 59 -7.65 2.96 3.19
N PRO A 60 -8.46 1.92 2.90
CA PRO A 60 -9.09 1.09 3.93
C PRO A 60 -8.07 0.54 4.93
N TYR A 61 -8.49 0.38 6.18
CA TYR A 61 -7.59 -0.04 7.26
C TYR A 61 -6.90 -1.38 6.95
N GLU A 62 -7.61 -2.33 6.35
CA GLU A 62 -7.08 -3.65 6.01
C GLU A 62 -5.92 -3.54 5.01
N GLN A 63 -6.05 -2.65 4.02
CA GLN A 63 -4.98 -2.40 3.05
C GLN A 63 -3.79 -1.69 3.70
N ARG A 64 -4.04 -0.74 4.61
CA ARG A 64 -2.99 -0.11 5.40
C ARG A 64 -2.25 -1.11 6.28
N ALA A 65 -2.98 -2.03 6.91
CA ALA A 65 -2.42 -3.07 7.76
C ALA A 65 -1.57 -4.06 6.95
N LEU A 66 -2.03 -4.47 5.77
CA LEU A 66 -1.26 -5.31 4.84
C LEU A 66 0.01 -4.59 4.37
N LEU A 67 -0.11 -3.33 3.97
CA LEU A 67 1.05 -2.54 3.55
C LEU A 67 2.06 -2.37 4.69
N ALA A 68 1.59 -2.05 5.90
CA ALA A 68 2.43 -1.89 7.07
C ALA A 68 3.21 -3.17 7.42
N GLN A 69 2.66 -4.36 7.13
CA GLN A 69 3.38 -5.64 7.27
C GLN A 69 4.51 -5.82 6.25
N GLN A 70 4.39 -5.21 5.07
CA GLN A 70 5.42 -5.26 4.03
C GLN A 70 6.51 -4.20 4.23
N ILE A 71 6.20 -3.13 4.96
CA ILE A 71 7.14 -2.06 5.28
C ILE A 71 8.07 -2.52 6.41
N PRO A 72 9.40 -2.45 6.25
CA PRO A 72 10.32 -2.81 7.31
C PRO A 72 10.12 -1.95 8.57
N PRO A 73 10.23 -2.53 9.79
CA PRO A 73 9.92 -1.84 11.04
C PRO A 73 10.67 -0.52 11.26
N GLN A 74 11.90 -0.39 10.74
CA GLN A 74 12.70 0.84 10.87
C GLN A 74 12.04 2.06 10.20
N TYR A 75 11.15 1.84 9.23
CA TYR A 75 10.42 2.90 8.56
C TYR A 75 9.16 3.33 9.33
N GLY A 76 8.77 2.62 10.39
CA GLY A 76 7.72 3.06 11.32
C GLY A 76 6.36 3.23 10.64
N ALA A 77 5.80 2.17 10.08
CA ALA A 77 4.46 2.16 9.52
C ALA A 77 3.44 1.63 10.53
N ASN A 78 2.69 2.52 11.18
CA ASN A 78 1.55 2.13 11.99
C ASN A 78 0.26 2.27 11.15
N PRO A 79 -0.49 1.19 10.90
CA PRO A 79 -1.69 1.26 10.06
C PRO A 79 -2.81 2.14 10.64
N ASN A 80 -2.78 2.43 11.95
CA ASN A 80 -3.72 3.34 12.60
C ASN A 80 -3.31 4.82 12.45
N ASP A 81 -2.09 5.10 12.01
CA ASP A 81 -1.53 6.45 11.91
C ASP A 81 -1.01 6.69 10.48
N THR A 82 -1.85 7.30 9.65
CA THR A 82 -1.56 7.62 8.24
C THR A 82 -0.39 8.60 8.09
N TRP A 83 -0.13 9.44 9.11
CA TRP A 83 1.02 10.32 9.13
C TRP A 83 2.32 9.53 9.31
N SER A 84 2.34 8.57 10.24
CA SER A 84 3.51 7.68 10.39
C SER A 84 3.79 6.88 9.11
N MET A 85 2.74 6.37 8.46
CA MET A 85 2.88 5.61 7.22
C MET A 85 3.44 6.48 6.09
N SER A 86 2.94 7.70 5.91
CA SER A 86 3.43 8.62 4.87
C SER A 86 4.89 9.01 5.09
N GLN A 87 5.28 9.31 6.32
CA GLN A 87 6.67 9.59 6.68
C GLN A 87 7.58 8.38 6.45
N GLY A 88 7.12 7.18 6.83
CA GLY A 88 7.84 5.93 6.59
C GLY A 88 8.04 5.66 5.10
N LEU A 89 7.00 5.84 4.31
CA LEU A 89 7.03 5.64 2.86
C LEU A 89 7.95 6.65 2.16
N MET A 90 7.89 7.92 2.57
CA MET A 90 8.75 8.98 2.04
C MET A 90 10.23 8.69 2.34
N ARG A 91 10.58 8.35 3.59
CA ARG A 91 11.95 7.97 3.95
C ARG A 91 12.41 6.74 3.17
N MET A 92 11.55 5.73 3.05
CA MET A 92 11.87 4.53 2.26
C MET A 92 12.08 4.87 0.78
N GLY A 93 11.29 5.78 0.21
CA GLY A 93 11.46 6.24 -1.16
C GLY A 93 12.82 6.90 -1.41
N GLN A 94 13.36 7.59 -0.40
CA GLN A 94 14.66 8.25 -0.46
C GLN A 94 15.82 7.28 -0.21
N GLU A 95 15.69 6.38 0.77
CA GLU A 95 16.77 5.48 1.19
C GLU A 95 16.80 4.16 0.39
N GLN A 96 15.63 3.60 0.10
CA GLN A 96 15.45 2.28 -0.51
C GLN A 96 14.35 2.29 -1.60
N PRO A 97 14.50 3.07 -2.68
CA PRO A 97 13.48 3.18 -3.73
C PRO A 97 13.13 1.84 -4.38
N HIS A 98 14.07 0.89 -4.43
CA HIS A 98 13.83 -0.47 -4.95
C HIS A 98 12.93 -1.31 -4.04
N LEU A 99 13.02 -1.12 -2.73
CA LEU A 99 12.14 -1.80 -1.79
C LEU A 99 10.71 -1.31 -1.96
N LEU A 100 10.54 0.00 -2.09
CA LEU A 100 9.22 0.59 -2.30
C LEU A 100 8.56 0.08 -3.60
N GLN A 101 9.34 -0.05 -4.68
CA GLN A 101 8.89 -0.68 -5.92
C GLN A 101 8.46 -2.14 -5.71
N ARG A 102 9.26 -2.91 -4.95
CA ARG A 102 8.93 -4.31 -4.67
C ARG A 102 7.61 -4.44 -3.91
N ILE A 103 7.40 -3.59 -2.91
CA ILE A 103 6.16 -3.56 -2.12
C ILE A 103 4.97 -3.27 -3.04
N PHE A 104 5.05 -2.23 -3.88
CA PHE A 104 3.97 -1.87 -4.80
C PHE A 104 3.81 -2.82 -6.00
N SER A 105 4.80 -3.64 -6.31
CA SER A 105 4.70 -4.70 -7.31
C SER A 105 3.96 -5.94 -6.81
N HIS A 106 3.68 -6.02 -5.50
CA HIS A 106 2.92 -7.12 -4.93
C HIS A 106 1.48 -7.10 -5.47
N PRO A 107 0.90 -8.22 -5.97
CA PRO A 107 -0.42 -8.23 -6.60
C PRO A 107 -1.53 -7.57 -5.76
N LEU A 108 -1.53 -7.85 -4.45
CA LEU A 108 -2.47 -7.27 -3.48
C LEU A 108 -2.33 -5.76 -3.27
N LEU A 109 -1.15 -5.20 -3.55
CA LEU A 109 -0.83 -3.77 -3.39
C LEU A 109 -0.71 -3.06 -4.74
N LEU A 110 -0.84 -3.79 -5.84
CA LEU A 110 -0.76 -3.22 -7.19
C LEU A 110 -1.86 -2.19 -7.40
N GLY A 111 -3.08 -2.48 -6.92
CA GLY A 111 -4.18 -1.53 -6.95
C GLY A 111 -3.88 -0.24 -6.18
N SER A 112 -3.19 -0.32 -5.02
CA SER A 112 -2.82 0.90 -4.28
C SER A 112 -1.77 1.72 -5.00
N ALA A 113 -0.83 1.07 -5.72
CA ALA A 113 0.13 1.75 -6.58
C ALA A 113 -0.56 2.54 -7.71
N VAL A 114 -1.57 1.95 -8.35
CA VAL A 114 -2.36 2.58 -9.41
C VAL A 114 -3.16 3.77 -8.87
N VAL A 115 -3.85 3.60 -7.74
CA VAL A 115 -4.59 4.67 -7.06
C VAL A 115 -3.67 5.83 -6.67
N LEU A 116 -2.51 5.52 -6.09
CA LEU A 116 -1.51 6.52 -5.70
C LEU A 116 -0.98 7.27 -6.92
N THR A 117 -0.74 6.57 -8.04
CA THR A 117 -0.34 7.19 -9.30
C THR A 117 -1.42 8.12 -9.86
N GLY A 118 -2.70 7.71 -9.77
CA GLY A 118 -3.85 8.55 -10.09
C GLY A 118 -3.88 9.85 -9.30
N LEU A 119 -3.65 9.77 -8.00
CA LEU A 119 -3.58 10.94 -7.12
C LEU A 119 -2.40 11.86 -7.45
N VAL A 120 -1.23 11.29 -7.72
CA VAL A 120 -0.06 12.04 -8.22
C VAL A 120 -0.40 12.78 -9.51
N ALA A 121 -1.00 12.09 -10.49
CA ALA A 121 -1.34 12.66 -11.78
C ALA A 121 -2.33 13.84 -11.64
N LYS A 122 -3.32 13.71 -10.74
CA LYS A 122 -4.27 14.78 -10.42
C LYS A 122 -3.57 16.02 -9.87
N HIS A 123 -2.64 15.85 -8.92
CA HIS A 123 -1.86 16.96 -8.39
C HIS A 123 -0.96 17.61 -9.43
N MET A 124 -0.35 16.82 -10.31
CA MET A 124 0.49 17.35 -11.39
C MET A 124 -0.32 18.20 -12.37
N LEU A 125 -1.51 17.74 -12.77
CA LEU A 125 -2.40 18.50 -13.67
C LEU A 125 -2.90 19.79 -13.03
N ALA A 126 -3.29 19.75 -11.74
CA ALA A 126 -3.75 20.93 -11.02
C ALA A 126 -2.65 22.00 -10.92
N HIS A 127 -1.41 21.60 -10.57
CA HIS A 127 -0.29 22.54 -10.54
C HIS A 127 0.10 23.04 -11.93
N HIS A 128 0.01 22.21 -12.97
CA HIS A 128 0.34 22.64 -14.34
C HIS A 128 -0.62 23.74 -14.84
N GLN A 129 -1.92 23.60 -14.59
CA GLN A 129 -2.93 24.60 -14.95
C GLN A 129 -2.68 25.95 -14.26
N GLN A 130 -2.19 25.93 -13.02
CA GLN A 130 -1.89 27.14 -12.28
C GLN A 130 -0.71 27.94 -12.88
N TYR A 131 0.28 27.27 -13.47
CA TYR A 131 1.43 27.94 -14.11
C TYR A 131 1.19 28.31 -15.58
N GLN A 132 0.35 27.58 -16.31
CA GLN A 132 -0.03 27.92 -17.69
C GLN A 132 -1.12 29.02 -17.77
N GLY A 133 -1.85 29.26 -16.67
CA GLY A 133 -2.93 30.25 -16.58
C GLY A 133 -2.54 31.73 -16.65
N GLY A 134 -1.34 32.07 -17.13
CA GLY A 134 -0.96 33.44 -17.52
C GLY A 134 -1.36 33.82 -18.95
N GLY A 135 -1.94 32.90 -19.73
CA GLY A 135 -2.39 33.21 -21.09
C GLY A 135 -3.32 32.15 -21.67
N ASN A 136 -4.54 32.57 -21.99
CA ASN A 136 -5.52 31.89 -22.85
C ASN A 136 -6.28 30.68 -22.27
N GLN A 137 -7.50 30.98 -21.83
CA GLN A 137 -8.61 30.05 -21.68
C GLN A 137 -9.03 29.49 -23.06
N GLN A 138 -8.86 28.19 -23.28
CA GLN A 138 -9.66 27.44 -24.25
C GLN A 138 -10.18 26.15 -23.60
N TYR A 139 -11.44 26.25 -23.17
CA TYR A 139 -12.46 25.21 -23.09
C TYR A 139 -12.00 23.74 -23.09
N TYR A 140 -11.91 23.15 -21.90
CA TYR A 140 -12.49 21.82 -21.68
C TYR A 140 -13.40 21.89 -20.45
N ASN A 141 -14.69 21.84 -20.75
CA ASN A 141 -15.82 21.85 -19.85
C ASN A 141 -15.87 20.52 -19.08
N ASN A 142 -15.45 20.52 -17.81
CA ASN A 142 -15.97 19.58 -16.81
C ASN A 142 -15.75 20.13 -15.39
N GLY A 143 -16.77 20.80 -14.85
CA GLY A 143 -17.17 20.70 -13.44
C GLY A 143 -16.27 21.16 -12.28
N PHE A 144 -15.10 21.76 -12.46
CA PHE A 144 -14.27 22.20 -11.31
C PHE A 144 -14.57 23.65 -10.89
N GLN A 145 -15.49 23.83 -9.93
CA GLN A 145 -15.51 25.04 -9.11
C GLN A 145 -14.48 24.91 -7.98
N GLN A 146 -13.44 25.73 -8.07
CA GLN A 146 -12.64 26.14 -6.92
C GLN A 146 -13.54 26.84 -5.90
N GLN A 147 -13.44 26.41 -4.64
CA GLN A 147 -13.56 27.29 -3.47
C GLN A 147 -12.87 26.58 -2.31
N GLN A 148 -11.72 27.10 -1.88
CA GLN A 148 -11.37 27.01 -0.46
C GLN A 148 -12.15 28.14 0.24
N PRO A 149 -12.83 27.84 1.34
CA PRO A 149 -12.17 27.98 2.64
C PRO A 149 -12.51 26.84 3.61
N TYR A 150 -11.56 26.58 4.52
CA TYR A 150 -11.72 25.87 5.80
C TYR A 150 -13.17 25.47 6.16
N GLY A 151 -13.49 24.18 6.05
CA GLY A 151 -14.78 23.63 6.45
C GLY A 151 -14.88 22.15 6.11
N TYR A 152 -14.97 21.31 7.14
CA TYR A 152 -15.36 19.92 7.00
C TYR A 152 -16.72 19.80 6.30
N GLN A 153 -16.77 19.27 5.07
CA GLN A 153 -17.97 18.62 4.54
C GLN A 153 -17.66 17.77 3.31
N GLN A 154 -17.88 16.46 3.47
CA GLN A 154 -17.95 15.48 2.39
C GLN A 154 -19.15 15.73 1.46
N PRO A 155 -19.05 15.29 0.20
CA PRO A 155 -20.13 14.58 -0.44
C PRO A 155 -19.73 13.16 -0.84
N TYR A 156 -20.59 12.22 -0.47
CA TYR A 156 -20.63 10.83 -0.90
C TYR A 156 -20.74 10.73 -2.43
N SER A 157 -19.78 10.08 -3.09
CA SER A 157 -20.02 9.27 -4.29
C SER A 157 -18.79 8.44 -4.68
N ASN A 158 -18.78 7.15 -4.30
CA ASN A 158 -18.66 6.07 -5.29
C ASN A 158 -18.87 4.70 -4.64
N GLN A 159 -20.04 4.13 -4.91
CA GLN A 159 -20.53 2.87 -4.36
C GLN A 159 -20.35 1.71 -5.36
N GLN A 160 -19.44 1.82 -6.34
CA GLN A 160 -19.24 0.81 -7.39
C GLN A 160 -17.95 -0.01 -7.28
N GLY A 161 -16.98 0.38 -6.43
CA GLY A 161 -15.76 -0.42 -6.20
C GLY A 161 -15.91 -1.56 -5.17
N TYR A 162 -17.09 -1.76 -4.59
CA TYR A 162 -17.32 -2.71 -3.50
C TYR A 162 -17.45 -4.18 -3.94
N GLN A 163 -17.74 -4.45 -5.22
CA GLN A 163 -17.91 -5.83 -5.70
C GLN A 163 -16.56 -6.53 -5.91
N ASP A 164 -15.60 -5.91 -6.59
CA ASP A 164 -14.25 -6.49 -6.75
C ASP A 164 -13.51 -6.63 -5.42
N GLN A 165 -13.70 -5.67 -4.50
CA GLN A 165 -13.15 -5.77 -3.14
C GLN A 165 -13.74 -6.93 -2.35
N GLN A 166 -15.02 -7.29 -2.55
CA GLN A 166 -15.61 -8.43 -1.85
C GLN A 166 -15.02 -9.77 -2.31
N TYR A 167 -14.80 -9.95 -3.61
CA TYR A 167 -14.17 -11.15 -4.16
C TYR A 167 -12.74 -11.30 -3.64
N MET A 168 -11.93 -10.23 -3.71
CA MET A 168 -10.59 -10.24 -3.14
C MET A 168 -10.59 -10.51 -1.63
N GLN A 169 -11.53 -9.93 -0.88
CA GLN A 169 -11.60 -10.13 0.57
C GLN A 169 -11.98 -11.58 0.93
N GLN A 170 -12.78 -12.23 0.09
CA GLN A 170 -13.15 -13.63 0.27
C GLN A 170 -11.97 -14.56 -0.04
N GLU A 171 -11.25 -14.28 -1.13
CA GLU A 171 -10.04 -15.04 -1.50
C GLU A 171 -8.94 -14.89 -0.45
N LEU A 172 -8.74 -13.67 0.08
CA LEU A 172 -7.75 -13.38 1.12
C LEU A 172 -8.05 -14.11 2.44
N ARG A 173 -9.34 -14.26 2.80
CA ARG A 173 -9.72 -15.05 3.99
C ARG A 173 -9.41 -16.53 3.78
N GLN A 174 -9.65 -17.02 2.56
CA GLN A 174 -9.41 -18.41 2.20
C GLN A 174 -7.90 -18.73 2.18
N GLU A 175 -7.09 -17.82 1.64
CA GLU A 175 -5.64 -17.95 1.62
C GLU A 175 -5.06 -17.90 3.05
N ARG A 176 -5.55 -16.99 3.90
CA ARG A 176 -5.14 -16.91 5.31
C ARG A 176 -5.51 -18.15 6.11
N SER A 177 -6.66 -18.77 5.81
CA SER A 177 -7.01 -20.06 6.44
C SER A 177 -6.06 -21.18 6.01
N ARG A 178 -5.70 -21.24 4.72
CA ARG A 178 -4.74 -22.23 4.22
C ARG A 178 -3.34 -22.02 4.78
N GLU A 179 -2.87 -20.78 4.87
CA GLU A 179 -1.56 -20.47 5.44
C GLU A 179 -1.49 -20.86 6.94
N GLN A 180 -2.56 -20.57 7.69
CA GLN A 180 -2.64 -20.97 9.10
C GLN A 180 -2.68 -22.50 9.27
N GLU A 181 -3.33 -23.21 8.35
CA GLU A 181 -3.37 -24.67 8.33
C GLU A 181 -1.99 -25.26 8.00
N LEU A 182 -1.34 -24.78 6.94
CA LEU A 182 0.04 -25.12 6.59
C LEU A 182 1.03 -24.85 7.73
N ARG A 183 0.89 -23.74 8.45
CA ARG A 183 1.71 -23.45 9.64
C ARG A 183 1.46 -24.43 10.79
N ARG A 184 0.24 -24.96 10.93
CA ARG A 184 -0.08 -25.96 11.94
C ARG A 184 0.49 -27.32 11.57
N GLU A 185 0.35 -27.71 10.29
CA GLU A 185 0.94 -28.94 9.75
C GLU A 185 2.46 -28.93 9.88
N LEU A 186 3.13 -27.86 9.44
CA LEU A 186 4.59 -27.73 9.59
C LEU A 186 5.04 -27.84 11.06
N ARG A 187 4.29 -27.26 12.01
CA ARG A 187 4.61 -27.36 13.44
C ARG A 187 4.29 -28.74 14.03
N GLN A 188 3.41 -29.51 13.41
CA GLN A 188 3.18 -30.91 13.79
C GLN A 188 4.29 -31.79 13.23
N GLU A 189 4.63 -31.61 11.95
CA GLU A 189 5.70 -32.34 11.27
C GLU A 189 7.06 -32.09 11.93
N GLU A 190 7.38 -30.85 12.29
CA GLU A 190 8.59 -30.51 13.04
C GLU A 190 8.66 -31.21 14.40
N ARG A 191 7.53 -31.33 15.10
CA ARG A 191 7.45 -32.08 16.37
C ARG A 191 7.49 -33.60 16.19
N GLU A 192 7.06 -34.09 15.03
CA GLU A 192 7.11 -35.51 14.70
C GLU A 192 8.54 -35.91 14.30
N ILE A 193 9.23 -35.05 13.54
CA ILE A 193 10.66 -35.16 13.25
C ILE A 193 11.47 -35.10 14.55
N GLU A 194 11.18 -34.16 15.46
CA GLU A 194 11.87 -34.07 16.76
C GLU A 194 11.66 -35.30 17.64
N ARG A 195 10.50 -35.97 17.55
CA ARG A 195 10.28 -37.27 18.21
C ARG A 195 11.03 -38.41 17.53
N MET A 196 11.01 -38.44 16.21
CA MET A 196 11.73 -39.47 15.43
C MET A 196 13.25 -39.34 15.53
N GLU A 197 13.79 -38.13 15.68
CA GLU A 197 15.21 -37.87 15.92
C GLU A 197 15.59 -37.98 17.40
N GLY A 198 14.66 -37.68 18.33
CA GLY A 198 14.86 -37.74 19.78
C GLY A 198 14.94 -39.17 20.34
N ASP A 199 14.30 -40.15 19.71
CA ASP A 199 14.37 -41.57 20.10
C ASP A 199 15.64 -42.29 19.59
N GLY A 200 16.55 -41.59 18.91
CA GLY A 200 17.75 -42.17 18.31
C GLY A 200 19.00 -42.25 19.20
N TYR A 201 19.13 -41.41 20.23
CA TYR A 201 20.36 -41.36 21.05
C TYR A 201 20.11 -40.85 22.47
N GLN A 202 19.53 -41.66 23.36
CA GLN A 202 19.71 -41.46 24.80
C GLN A 202 19.93 -42.78 25.55
N ASN A 203 21.20 -42.97 25.87
CA ASN A 203 21.84 -43.86 26.82
C ASN A 203 21.01 -44.07 28.12
N PRO A 204 20.72 -45.32 28.56
CA PRO A 204 19.99 -45.57 29.79
C PRO A 204 20.93 -45.69 30.98
N GLU A 205 21.21 -44.60 31.68
CA GLU A 205 21.85 -44.68 32.99
C GLU A 205 21.17 -43.78 34.02
N HIS A 206 20.53 -44.45 34.97
CA HIS A 206 20.57 -44.17 36.41
C HIS A 206 20.12 -42.78 36.91
N HIS A 207 19.00 -42.75 37.66
CA HIS A 207 19.06 -42.77 39.13
C HIS A 207 17.64 -42.62 39.74
N HIS A 208 17.23 -43.68 40.45
CA HIS A 208 16.26 -43.61 41.54
C HIS A 208 16.69 -42.56 42.58
N HIS A 209 15.76 -41.79 43.13
CA HIS A 209 15.74 -41.51 44.58
C HIS A 209 14.33 -41.16 45.09
N HIS A 210 14.03 -41.80 46.22
CA HIS A 210 12.79 -41.81 47.01
C HIS A 210 12.53 -40.52 47.81
N HIS A 211 11.23 -40.36 48.15
CA HIS A 211 10.65 -39.77 49.38
C HIS A 211 11.01 -38.34 49.81
N ARG A 212 9.99 -37.54 50.15
CA ARG A 212 9.38 -37.52 51.49
C ARG A 212 8.28 -36.46 51.60
N GLU A 213 7.10 -36.87 52.06
CA GLU A 213 6.03 -36.01 52.58
C GLU A 213 6.42 -35.48 53.97
N GLU A 214 5.97 -34.26 54.29
CA GLU A 214 5.73 -33.62 55.62
C GLU A 214 5.64 -32.11 55.30
N TYR A 215 4.54 -31.36 55.52
CA TYR A 215 3.59 -31.25 56.62
C TYR A 215 2.19 -30.82 56.13
#